data_AF-A0A0G4JCU5-F1
#
_entry.id   AF-A0A0G4JCU5-F1
#
_cell.length_a   1.000
_cell.length_b   1.000
_cell.length_c   1.000
_cell.angle_alpha   90.00
_cell.angle_beta   90.00
_cell.angle_gamma   90.00
#
_symmetry.space_group_name_H-M   'P 1'
#
loop_
_entity.id
_entity.type
_entity.pdbx_description
1 polymer ?
#
loop_
_entity_poly.entity_id
_entity_poly.type
_entity_poly.pdbx_seq_one_letter_code
_entity_poly.pdbx_strand_id
1 'polypeptide(L)'
;MNTYMLAFQRSVGNLLLTTAIAASALGLSACGDKSPSGKPAAEAGPAAPNLADATSPRAVAQAQQQAAQSALPKGDPATPASNYVEYNSGNQLMFAYLALSDMPIDYDQIANRMSRDYAAANDEFRKRDLLAALKPKIDQAVAQAKAQRYFRITVSNPVQKYDFEKKSFPLDSSLWESGSYRYFYDNGEYRLSFSDGDRFRYLSVNNEEAARNIEAMRARGNPPTLVVYGYTQASDMSNKAVKAQIVKVALVDRQGNVLAEQQ
;
A
#
# COMPACT_ATOMS: atom_id res chain seq x y z
N MET A 1 -14.26 7.43 21.84
CA MET A 1 -13.09 7.58 20.94
C MET A 1 -13.39 6.79 19.68
N ASN A 2 -13.70 7.48 18.59
CA ASN A 2 -14.10 6.85 17.33
C ASN A 2 -12.85 6.35 16.60
N THR A 3 -12.67 5.04 16.55
CA THR A 3 -11.65 4.37 15.75
C THR A 3 -12.14 4.32 14.31
N TYR A 4 -11.67 5.24 13.47
CA TYR A 4 -11.91 5.16 12.02
C TYR A 4 -11.03 4.03 11.46
N MET A 5 -11.67 2.91 11.09
CA MET A 5 -11.02 1.79 10.40
C MET A 5 -10.45 2.26 9.04
N LEU A 6 -9.46 1.57 8.49
CA LEU A 6 -9.08 1.68 7.07
C LEU A 6 -9.68 0.48 6.33
N ALA A 7 -10.17 0.67 5.09
CA ALA A 7 -10.67 -0.42 4.24
C ALA A 7 -9.72 -0.76 3.10
N PHE A 8 -9.85 -2.00 2.62
CA PHE A 8 -9.10 -2.57 1.50
C PHE A 8 -10.09 -3.06 0.45
N GLN A 9 -9.85 -2.75 -0.83
CA GLN A 9 -10.65 -3.28 -1.94
C GLN A 9 -9.71 -4.03 -2.90
N ARG A 10 -9.90 -5.35 -3.00
CA ARG A 10 -9.35 -6.15 -4.10
C ARG A 10 -10.29 -6.01 -5.30
N SER A 11 -9.75 -5.60 -6.45
CA SER A 11 -10.47 -5.74 -7.71
C SER A 11 -10.42 -7.21 -8.13
N VAL A 12 -11.52 -7.94 -7.97
CA VAL A 12 -11.68 -9.30 -8.49
C VAL A 12 -12.62 -9.20 -9.70
N GLY A 13 -12.04 -9.27 -10.90
CA GLY A 13 -12.82 -9.40 -12.12
C GLY A 13 -13.42 -10.79 -12.21
N ASN A 14 -14.73 -10.90 -11.99
CA ASN A 14 -15.51 -12.07 -12.34
C ASN A 14 -15.64 -12.15 -13.86
N LEU A 15 -15.06 -13.19 -14.48
CA LEU A 15 -15.47 -13.64 -15.79
C LEU A 15 -15.91 -15.10 -15.68
N LEU A 16 -17.22 -15.27 -15.49
CA LEU A 16 -17.94 -16.51 -15.79
C LEU A 16 -18.13 -16.56 -17.31
N LEU A 17 -17.57 -17.56 -17.99
CA LEU A 17 -18.15 -18.03 -19.25
C LEU A 17 -18.16 -19.55 -19.26
N THR A 18 -19.37 -20.05 -19.39
CA THR A 18 -19.82 -21.44 -19.43
C THR A 18 -19.37 -22.18 -20.70
N THR A 19 -19.09 -23.46 -20.45
CA THR A 19 -18.88 -24.63 -21.31
C THR A 19 -19.79 -24.77 -22.53
N ALA A 20 -19.22 -25.26 -23.65
CA ALA A 20 -19.77 -26.36 -24.46
C ALA A 20 -18.82 -26.73 -25.62
N ILE A 21 -18.18 -27.92 -25.60
CA ILE A 21 -17.92 -28.72 -26.81
C ILE A 21 -18.00 -30.21 -26.42
N ALA A 22 -18.91 -30.92 -27.06
CA ALA A 22 -19.02 -32.37 -27.08
C ALA A 22 -18.19 -32.94 -28.25
N ALA A 23 -17.48 -34.04 -28.04
CA ALA A 23 -17.08 -34.96 -29.11
C ALA A 23 -16.79 -36.35 -28.54
N SER A 24 -17.63 -37.30 -28.94
CA SER A 24 -17.48 -38.74 -28.74
C SER A 24 -16.54 -39.31 -29.82
N ALA A 25 -15.66 -40.26 -29.50
CA ALA A 25 -15.42 -41.45 -30.32
C ALA A 25 -14.45 -42.45 -29.66
N LEU A 26 -14.82 -43.71 -29.82
CA LEU A 26 -14.19 -44.97 -29.43
C LEU A 26 -12.84 -45.22 -30.11
N GLY A 27 -11.98 -46.00 -29.44
CA GLY A 27 -10.81 -46.65 -30.05
C GLY A 27 -10.23 -47.74 -29.16
N LEU A 28 -10.26 -48.99 -29.64
CA LEU A 28 -9.94 -50.24 -28.98
C LEU A 28 -8.43 -50.56 -28.89
N SER A 29 -8.14 -51.54 -28.01
CA SER A 29 -7.08 -52.58 -28.09
C SER A 29 -5.60 -52.23 -27.84
N ALA A 30 -5.01 -52.84 -26.79
CA ALA A 30 -4.10 -54.00 -26.90
C ALA A 30 -3.27 -54.20 -25.60
N CYS A 31 -3.35 -55.40 -25.00
CA CYS A 31 -2.40 -55.88 -23.98
C CYS A 31 -1.07 -56.26 -24.64
N GLY A 32 0.05 -55.96 -23.98
CA GLY A 32 1.39 -56.44 -24.35
C GLY A 32 2.42 -56.13 -23.27
N ASP A 33 3.05 -57.19 -22.77
CA ASP A 33 3.96 -57.31 -21.61
C ASP A 33 5.36 -56.66 -21.78
N LYS A 34 6.02 -56.45 -20.61
CA LYS A 34 7.48 -56.31 -20.32
C LYS A 34 8.22 -54.96 -20.50
N SER A 35 8.70 -54.44 -19.37
CA SER A 35 9.67 -53.34 -19.16
C SER A 35 11.07 -53.64 -19.76
N PRO A 36 11.96 -52.64 -20.00
CA PRO A 36 12.67 -51.95 -18.91
C PRO A 36 12.98 -50.43 -19.10
N SER A 37 12.94 -49.72 -17.97
CA SER A 37 13.86 -48.64 -17.54
C SER A 37 14.31 -47.55 -18.54
N GLY A 38 13.61 -46.41 -18.54
CA GLY A 38 14.09 -45.13 -19.08
C GLY A 38 14.35 -44.11 -17.96
N LYS A 39 15.57 -43.53 -17.94
CA LYS A 39 16.06 -42.50 -17.01
C LYS A 39 15.08 -41.32 -16.83
N PRO A 40 14.97 -40.71 -15.63
CA PRO A 40 14.37 -39.38 -15.50
C PRO A 40 15.23 -38.34 -16.23
N ALA A 41 14.59 -37.49 -17.02
CA ALA A 41 15.20 -36.30 -17.59
C ALA A 41 15.65 -35.37 -16.44
N ALA A 42 16.92 -34.95 -16.48
CA ALA A 42 17.44 -33.96 -15.56
C ALA A 42 16.71 -32.63 -15.75
N GLU A 43 16.20 -32.07 -14.65
CA GLU A 43 15.73 -30.69 -14.57
C GLU A 43 16.84 -29.74 -15.03
N ALA A 44 16.56 -28.96 -16.06
CA ALA A 44 17.39 -27.85 -16.46
C ALA A 44 17.38 -26.80 -15.33
N GLY A 45 18.52 -26.62 -14.69
CA GLY A 45 18.73 -25.54 -13.73
C GLY A 45 18.57 -24.15 -14.38
N PRO A 46 18.37 -23.09 -13.58
CA PRO A 46 18.10 -21.75 -14.07
C PRO A 46 19.24 -21.26 -14.96
N ALA A 47 18.89 -20.83 -16.17
CA ALA A 47 19.82 -20.27 -17.14
C ALA A 47 20.54 -19.05 -16.55
N ALA A 48 21.85 -19.00 -16.72
CA ALA A 48 22.67 -17.86 -16.32
C ALA A 48 22.23 -16.59 -17.09
N PRO A 49 22.14 -15.43 -16.42
CA PRO A 49 21.72 -14.18 -17.06
C PRO A 49 22.71 -13.82 -18.18
N ASN A 50 22.20 -13.62 -19.40
CA ASN A 50 23.01 -13.25 -20.56
C ASN A 50 22.82 -11.76 -20.89
N LEU A 51 23.80 -11.17 -21.59
CA LEU A 51 23.79 -9.75 -21.96
C LEU A 51 22.62 -9.36 -22.91
N ALA A 52 22.00 -10.33 -23.59
CA ALA A 52 20.84 -10.09 -24.45
C ALA A 52 19.55 -9.86 -23.64
N ASP A 53 19.46 -10.41 -22.43
CA ASP A 53 18.33 -10.20 -21.51
C ASP A 53 18.28 -8.76 -20.99
N ALA A 54 19.43 -8.09 -20.89
CA ALA A 54 19.57 -6.71 -20.40
C ALA A 54 18.91 -5.66 -21.32
N THR A 55 18.76 -5.95 -22.61
CA THR A 55 18.07 -5.07 -23.58
C THR A 55 16.64 -5.50 -23.89
N SER A 56 16.13 -6.52 -23.22
CA SER A 56 14.74 -6.94 -23.41
C SER A 56 13.79 -5.78 -23.05
N PRO A 57 12.64 -5.63 -23.73
CA PRO A 57 11.67 -4.58 -23.41
C PRO A 57 11.23 -4.60 -21.94
N ARG A 58 11.23 -5.79 -21.31
CA ARG A 58 10.94 -5.96 -19.88
C ARG A 58 12.06 -5.45 -18.99
N ALA A 59 13.32 -5.78 -19.28
CA ALA A 59 14.47 -5.30 -18.52
C ALA A 59 14.61 -3.77 -18.63
N VAL A 60 14.37 -3.20 -19.81
CA VAL A 60 14.36 -1.75 -20.01
C VAL A 60 13.23 -1.09 -19.22
N ALA A 61 12.02 -1.65 -19.24
CA ALA A 61 10.89 -1.13 -18.46
C ALA A 61 11.17 -1.20 -16.94
N GLN A 62 11.77 -2.29 -16.45
CA GLN A 62 12.15 -2.43 -15.05
C GLN A 62 13.24 -1.43 -14.65
N ALA A 63 14.27 -1.25 -15.48
CA ALA A 63 15.32 -0.27 -15.24
C ALA A 63 14.78 1.17 -15.22
N GLN A 64 13.85 1.50 -16.12
CA GLN A 64 13.17 2.80 -16.14
C GLN A 64 12.33 3.02 -14.87
N GLN A 65 11.60 2.00 -14.42
CA GLN A 65 10.82 2.08 -13.17
C GLN A 65 11.73 2.28 -11.95
N GLN A 66 12.84 1.55 -11.86
CA GLN A 66 13.82 1.69 -10.78
C GLN A 66 14.52 3.05 -10.79
N ALA A 67 14.87 3.57 -11.98
CA ALA A 67 15.42 4.90 -12.12
C ALA A 67 14.42 5.97 -11.68
N ALA A 68 13.15 5.85 -12.10
CA ALA A 68 12.08 6.76 -11.69
C ALA A 68 11.82 6.72 -10.18
N GLN A 69 11.86 5.54 -9.55
CA GLN A 69 11.75 5.40 -8.09
C GLN A 69 12.95 6.02 -7.37
N SER A 70 14.16 5.83 -7.89
CA SER A 70 15.39 6.35 -7.29
C SER A 70 15.49 7.88 -7.36
N ALA A 71 14.83 8.51 -8.33
CA ALA A 71 14.76 9.95 -8.50
C ALA A 71 13.73 10.62 -7.57
N LEU A 72 12.87 9.86 -6.89
CA LEU A 72 11.92 10.44 -5.94
C LEU A 72 12.65 11.04 -4.73
N PRO A 73 12.18 12.18 -4.19
CA PRO A 73 12.67 12.73 -2.94
C PRO A 73 12.61 11.67 -1.82
N LYS A 74 13.64 11.60 -0.97
CA LYS A 74 13.72 10.61 0.11
C LYS A 74 13.58 11.28 1.47
N GLY A 75 12.87 10.60 2.37
CA GLY A 75 12.84 10.96 3.78
C GLY A 75 14.16 10.56 4.45
N ASP A 76 14.51 11.31 5.50
CA ASP A 76 15.65 11.04 6.38
C ASP A 76 15.23 10.04 7.47
N PRO A 77 15.84 8.84 7.52
CA PRO A 77 15.58 7.85 8.58
C PRO A 77 15.88 8.34 10.00
N ALA A 78 16.75 9.34 10.15
CA ALA A 78 17.08 9.93 11.45
C ALA A 78 16.04 10.93 11.97
N THR A 79 14.97 11.20 11.20
CA THR A 79 13.91 12.13 11.58
C THR A 79 13.27 11.72 12.92
N PRO A 80 13.23 12.60 13.94
CA PRO A 80 12.64 12.29 15.24
C PRO A 80 11.14 11.97 15.14
N ALA A 81 10.65 11.07 16.00
CA ALA A 81 9.24 10.66 16.02
C ALA A 81 8.26 11.85 16.20
N SER A 82 8.68 12.92 16.88
CA SER A 82 7.90 14.16 17.07
C SER A 82 7.63 14.92 15.78
N ASN A 83 8.40 14.69 14.73
CA ASN A 83 8.27 15.41 13.46
C ASN A 83 7.25 14.77 12.52
N TYR A 84 6.70 13.60 12.88
CA TYR A 84 5.69 12.92 12.07
C TYR A 84 4.29 13.36 12.46
N VAL A 85 3.54 13.88 11.50
CA VAL A 85 2.12 14.21 11.71
C VAL A 85 1.26 12.97 11.52
N GLU A 86 0.31 12.76 12.42
CA GLU A 86 -0.63 11.67 12.29
C GLU A 86 -1.61 11.91 11.14
N TYR A 87 -1.69 10.94 10.23
CA TYR A 87 -2.71 10.88 9.21
C TYR A 87 -3.84 9.97 9.69
N ASN A 88 -5.02 10.55 9.87
CA ASN A 88 -6.25 9.88 10.30
C ASN A 88 -7.47 10.27 9.45
N SER A 89 -7.27 11.05 8.39
CA SER A 89 -8.32 11.56 7.50
C SER A 89 -7.88 11.53 6.04
N GLY A 90 -8.80 11.19 5.16
CA GLY A 90 -8.60 11.21 3.70
C GLY A 90 -8.44 12.63 3.16
N ASN A 91 -8.94 13.63 3.89
CA ASN A 91 -8.68 15.03 3.54
C ASN A 91 -7.20 15.39 3.72
N GLN A 92 -6.48 14.76 4.65
CA GLN A 92 -5.03 14.96 4.76
C GLN A 92 -4.29 14.39 3.53
N LEU A 93 -4.74 13.24 3.01
CA LEU A 93 -4.23 12.71 1.74
C LEU A 93 -4.57 13.61 0.55
N MET A 94 -5.79 14.17 0.53
CA MET A 94 -6.20 15.16 -0.47
C MET A 94 -5.29 16.39 -0.47
N PHE A 95 -5.03 17.00 0.69
CA PHE A 95 -4.15 18.17 0.78
C PHE A 95 -2.71 17.84 0.40
N ALA A 96 -2.19 16.68 0.81
CA ALA A 96 -0.87 16.20 0.40
C ALA A 96 -0.80 15.96 -1.12
N TYR A 97 -1.84 15.41 -1.73
CA TYR A 97 -1.94 15.24 -3.17
C TYR A 97 -1.90 16.58 -3.90
N LEU A 98 -2.73 17.55 -3.47
CA LEU A 98 -2.78 18.88 -4.07
C LEU A 98 -1.42 19.58 -3.94
N ALA A 99 -0.79 19.51 -2.77
CA ALA A 99 0.51 20.10 -2.49
C ALA A 99 1.65 19.58 -3.37
N LEU A 100 1.54 18.34 -3.86
CA LEU A 100 2.55 17.63 -4.66
C LEU A 100 2.23 17.59 -6.16
N SER A 101 1.02 17.95 -6.57
CA SER A 101 0.57 17.84 -7.97
C SER A 101 0.90 19.04 -8.85
N ASP A 102 1.32 20.15 -8.25
CA ASP A 102 1.55 21.45 -8.91
C ASP A 102 0.38 21.93 -9.81
N MET A 103 -0.83 21.36 -9.60
CA MET A 103 -2.04 21.73 -10.33
C MET A 103 -2.78 22.87 -9.63
N PRO A 104 -3.52 23.70 -10.39
CA PRO A 104 -4.48 24.63 -9.81
C PRO A 104 -5.51 23.91 -8.93
N ILE A 105 -5.83 24.52 -7.78
CA ILE A 105 -6.83 23.96 -6.85
C ILE A 105 -8.24 24.24 -7.39
N ASP A 106 -9.02 23.16 -7.59
CA ASP A 106 -10.46 23.24 -7.82
C ASP A 106 -11.19 23.40 -6.47
N TYR A 107 -11.30 24.65 -6.00
CA TYR A 107 -11.86 24.93 -4.67
C TYR A 107 -13.30 24.44 -4.51
N ASP A 108 -14.11 24.45 -5.57
CA ASP A 108 -15.49 23.97 -5.54
C ASP A 108 -15.55 22.47 -5.30
N GLN A 109 -14.74 21.69 -6.04
CA GLN A 109 -14.63 20.26 -5.83
C GLN A 109 -14.13 19.93 -4.42
N ILE A 110 -13.09 20.61 -3.96
CA ILE A 110 -12.49 20.38 -2.65
C ILE A 110 -13.46 20.75 -1.52
N ALA A 111 -14.12 21.91 -1.61
CA ALA A 111 -15.12 22.34 -0.65
C ALA A 111 -16.30 21.37 -0.57
N ASN A 112 -16.77 20.85 -1.70
CA ASN A 112 -17.84 19.85 -1.76
C ASN A 112 -17.46 18.54 -1.06
N ARG A 113 -16.19 18.13 -1.12
CA ARG A 113 -15.69 16.94 -0.43
C ARG A 113 -15.55 17.13 1.07
N MET A 114 -14.98 18.26 1.50
CA MET A 114 -14.60 18.45 2.90
C MET A 114 -15.68 19.11 3.78
N SER A 115 -16.67 19.78 3.17
CA SER A 115 -17.71 20.52 3.88
C SER A 115 -19.10 20.04 3.50
N ARG A 116 -19.80 19.43 4.47
CA ARG A 116 -21.20 19.02 4.30
C ARG A 116 -22.13 20.20 4.05
N ASP A 117 -21.86 21.34 4.69
CA ASP A 117 -22.68 22.55 4.52
C ASP A 117 -22.54 23.12 3.11
N TYR A 118 -21.33 23.06 2.54
CA TYR A 118 -21.09 23.47 1.15
C TYR A 118 -21.79 22.52 0.19
N ALA A 119 -21.62 21.21 0.41
CA ALA A 119 -22.22 20.16 -0.41
C ALA A 119 -23.75 20.20 -0.41
N ALA A 120 -24.36 20.55 0.73
CA ALA A 120 -25.81 20.58 0.91
C ALA A 120 -26.46 21.94 0.56
N ALA A 121 -25.67 23.00 0.35
CA ALA A 121 -26.20 24.29 -0.03
C ALA A 121 -26.76 24.25 -1.46
N ASN A 122 -27.98 24.74 -1.66
CA ASN A 122 -28.60 24.90 -2.98
C ASN A 122 -28.66 26.38 -3.42
N ASP A 123 -28.51 27.30 -2.46
CA ASP A 123 -28.45 28.73 -2.72
C ASP A 123 -27.02 29.12 -3.14
N GLU A 124 -26.90 29.67 -4.35
CA GLU A 124 -25.62 30.05 -4.94
C GLU A 124 -24.94 31.23 -4.22
N PHE A 125 -25.70 32.14 -3.61
CA PHE A 125 -25.12 33.19 -2.76
C PHE A 125 -24.51 32.58 -1.50
N ARG A 126 -25.26 31.69 -0.84
CA ARG A 126 -24.76 30.94 0.33
C ARG A 126 -23.55 30.09 -0.02
N LYS A 127 -23.54 29.39 -1.17
CA LYS A 127 -22.35 28.66 -1.62
C LYS A 127 -21.17 29.60 -1.78
N ARG A 128 -21.35 30.73 -2.46
CA ARG A 128 -20.26 31.69 -2.66
C ARG A 128 -19.67 32.17 -1.32
N ASP A 129 -20.51 32.46 -0.34
CA ASP A 129 -20.07 32.90 0.99
C ASP A 129 -19.35 31.77 1.75
N LEU A 130 -19.87 30.55 1.70
CA LEU A 130 -19.21 29.36 2.27
C LEU A 130 -17.86 29.09 1.60
N LEU A 131 -17.79 29.19 0.27
CA LEU A 131 -16.55 28.99 -0.48
C LEU A 131 -15.51 30.04 -0.11
N ALA A 132 -15.91 31.31 0.00
CA ALA A 132 -15.03 32.39 0.44
C ALA A 132 -14.45 32.12 1.83
N ALA A 133 -15.24 31.55 2.74
CA ALA A 133 -14.79 31.15 4.08
C ALA A 133 -13.90 29.89 4.08
N LEU A 134 -14.09 28.97 3.12
CA LEU A 134 -13.35 27.70 3.03
C LEU A 134 -12.00 27.85 2.31
N LYS A 135 -11.91 28.71 1.28
CA LYS A 135 -10.68 28.97 0.51
C LYS A 135 -9.43 29.14 1.37
N PRO A 136 -9.36 30.07 2.34
CA PRO A 136 -8.16 30.26 3.15
C PRO A 136 -7.80 29.02 3.99
N LYS A 137 -8.80 28.22 4.41
CA LYS A 137 -8.57 26.97 5.14
C LYS A 137 -7.98 25.90 4.23
N ILE A 138 -8.48 25.81 3.00
CA ILE A 138 -7.94 24.90 1.97
C ILE A 138 -6.49 25.28 1.66
N ASP A 139 -6.22 26.56 1.42
CA ASP A 139 -4.87 27.05 1.12
C ASP A 139 -3.89 26.75 2.26
N GLN A 140 -4.30 27.03 3.51
CA GLN A 140 -3.49 26.73 4.69
C GLN A 140 -3.21 25.23 4.82
N ALA A 141 -4.21 24.38 4.60
CA ALA A 141 -4.05 22.93 4.71
C ALA A 141 -3.12 22.37 3.63
N VAL A 142 -3.22 22.87 2.39
CA VAL A 142 -2.30 22.52 1.29
C VAL A 142 -0.88 23.01 1.58
N ALA A 143 -0.72 24.24 2.04
CA ALA A 143 0.59 24.78 2.40
C ALA A 143 1.22 23.99 3.56
N GLN A 144 0.42 23.62 4.58
CA GLN A 144 0.88 22.79 5.68
C GLN A 144 1.30 21.40 5.20
N ALA A 145 0.52 20.77 4.31
CA ALA A 145 0.88 19.47 3.74
C ALA A 145 2.15 19.52 2.89
N LYS A 146 2.41 20.65 2.20
CA LYS A 146 3.66 20.89 1.47
C LYS A 146 4.86 21.02 2.40
N ALA A 147 4.70 21.74 3.52
CA ALA A 147 5.74 21.94 4.51
C ALA A 147 6.01 20.70 5.37
N GLN A 148 4.98 19.91 5.64
CA GLN A 148 5.05 18.75 6.54
C GLN A 148 4.81 17.45 5.78
N ARG A 149 5.92 16.86 5.33
CA ARG A 149 5.93 15.65 4.49
C ARG A 149 6.12 14.36 5.28
N TYR A 150 6.53 14.46 6.55
CA TYR A 150 6.64 13.31 7.42
C TYR A 150 5.30 13.02 8.08
N PHE A 151 4.81 11.80 7.91
CA PHE A 151 3.53 11.38 8.46
C PHE A 151 3.63 10.01 9.12
N ARG A 152 2.70 9.73 10.03
CA ARG A 152 2.49 8.39 10.56
C ARG A 152 1.05 7.95 10.36
N ILE A 153 0.84 6.67 10.05
CA ILE A 153 -0.47 6.02 10.06
C ILE A 153 -0.44 4.79 10.95
N THR A 154 -1.59 4.44 11.51
CA THR A 154 -1.79 3.18 12.23
C THR A 154 -2.51 2.17 11.34
N VAL A 155 -2.01 0.94 11.32
CA VAL A 155 -2.59 -0.19 10.62
C VAL A 155 -3.00 -1.25 11.64
N SER A 156 -4.29 -1.53 11.70
CA SER A 156 -4.87 -2.60 12.52
C SER A 156 -4.72 -3.95 11.82
N ASN A 157 -4.66 -5.03 12.62
CA ASN A 157 -4.43 -6.41 12.15
C ASN A 157 -3.26 -6.55 11.16
N PRO A 158 -2.08 -5.97 11.49
CA PRO A 158 -1.03 -5.75 10.50
C PRO A 158 -0.19 -6.97 10.17
N VAL A 159 -0.26 -8.03 10.98
CA VAL A 159 0.61 -9.21 10.89
C VAL A 159 -0.18 -10.48 10.61
N GLN A 160 0.38 -11.32 9.74
CA GLN A 160 -0.07 -12.70 9.54
C GLN A 160 0.60 -13.64 10.55
N LYS A 161 0.37 -14.95 10.41
CA LYS A 161 1.04 -15.98 11.24
C LYS A 161 2.56 -15.86 11.12
N TYR A 162 3.26 -16.07 12.23
CA TYR A 162 4.73 -16.12 12.24
C TYR A 162 5.27 -17.16 11.25
N ASP A 163 6.26 -16.76 10.47
CA ASP A 163 6.99 -17.62 9.54
C ASP A 163 8.28 -18.09 10.21
N PHE A 164 8.37 -19.38 10.53
CA PHE A 164 9.52 -19.97 11.23
C PHE A 164 10.77 -20.06 10.37
N GLU A 165 10.62 -20.19 9.04
CA GLU A 165 11.75 -20.25 8.11
C GLU A 165 12.38 -18.87 7.97
N LYS A 166 11.55 -17.84 7.82
CA LYS A 166 11.99 -16.44 7.65
C LYS A 166 12.22 -15.70 8.96
N LYS A 167 11.84 -16.30 10.10
CA LYS A 167 11.85 -15.69 11.43
C LYS A 167 11.23 -14.30 11.44
N SER A 168 10.05 -14.19 10.84
CA SER A 168 9.39 -12.91 10.57
C SER A 168 7.87 -13.01 10.60
N PHE A 169 7.22 -11.85 10.71
CA PHE A 169 5.80 -11.72 10.47
C PHE A 169 5.55 -11.14 9.07
N PRO A 170 4.81 -11.82 8.19
CA PRO A 170 4.36 -11.20 6.95
C PRO A 170 3.43 -10.02 7.28
N LEU A 171 3.71 -8.86 6.70
CA LEU A 171 2.89 -7.66 6.86
C LEU A 171 1.76 -7.60 5.82
N ASP A 172 0.74 -6.79 6.14
CA ASP A 172 -0.40 -6.51 5.28
C ASP A 172 0.03 -6.10 3.85
N SER A 173 -0.60 -6.69 2.83
CA SER A 173 -0.18 -6.49 1.43
C SER A 173 -0.38 -5.06 0.94
N SER A 174 -1.25 -4.27 1.58
CA SER A 174 -1.41 -2.86 1.26
C SER A 174 -0.15 -2.01 1.50
N LEU A 175 0.85 -2.54 2.20
CA LEU A 175 2.15 -1.87 2.40
C LEU A 175 3.14 -2.14 1.28
N TRP A 176 3.09 -3.32 0.65
CA TRP A 176 4.19 -3.83 -0.18
C TRP A 176 3.76 -4.27 -1.58
N GLU A 177 2.51 -4.66 -1.78
CA GLU A 177 2.04 -5.15 -3.07
C GLU A 177 1.88 -3.98 -4.05
N SER A 178 2.60 -4.05 -5.18
CA SER A 178 2.52 -3.05 -6.24
C SER A 178 1.08 -2.86 -6.72
N GLY A 179 0.66 -1.61 -6.89
CA GLY A 179 -0.72 -1.25 -7.26
C GLY A 179 -1.72 -1.32 -6.10
N SER A 180 -1.30 -1.67 -4.89
CA SER A 180 -2.16 -1.54 -3.71
C SER A 180 -2.21 -0.12 -3.18
N TYR A 181 -3.37 0.23 -2.61
CA TYR A 181 -3.63 1.55 -2.05
C TYR A 181 -4.27 1.45 -0.68
N ARG A 182 -3.95 2.41 0.18
CA ARG A 182 -4.67 2.69 1.42
C ARG A 182 -5.49 3.96 1.28
N TYR A 183 -6.61 4.04 2.00
CA TYR A 183 -7.46 5.23 2.04
C TYR A 183 -8.18 5.30 3.39
N PHE A 184 -8.73 6.47 3.70
CA PHE A 184 -9.56 6.71 4.87
C PHE A 184 -11.02 6.85 4.47
N TYR A 185 -11.96 6.43 5.33
CA TYR A 185 -13.39 6.40 4.97
C TYR A 185 -14.03 7.76 4.80
N ASP A 186 -13.55 8.78 5.50
CA ASP A 186 -14.10 10.14 5.42
C ASP A 186 -13.88 10.74 4.03
N ASN A 187 -12.81 10.36 3.34
CA ASN A 187 -12.56 10.70 1.94
C ASN A 187 -11.69 9.63 1.26
N GLY A 188 -12.35 8.62 0.69
CA GLY A 188 -11.71 7.48 0.03
C GLY A 188 -11.27 7.72 -1.42
N GLU A 189 -11.54 8.91 -1.98
CA GLU A 189 -11.11 9.25 -3.33
C GLU A 189 -9.60 9.41 -3.42
N TYR A 190 -8.98 9.93 -2.36
CA TYR A 190 -7.54 10.15 -2.27
C TYR A 190 -6.88 8.97 -1.56
N ARG A 191 -5.82 8.47 -2.18
CA ARG A 191 -5.18 7.22 -1.80
C ARG A 191 -3.73 7.43 -1.39
N LEU A 192 -3.18 6.44 -0.70
CA LEU A 192 -1.77 6.35 -0.32
C LEU A 192 -1.19 5.07 -0.93
N SER A 193 -0.04 5.20 -1.59
CA SER A 193 0.77 4.08 -2.07
C SER A 193 2.22 4.23 -1.58
N PHE A 194 2.93 3.11 -1.49
CA PHE A 194 4.32 3.09 -1.06
C PHE A 194 5.27 2.77 -2.22
N SER A 195 6.36 3.53 -2.36
CA SER A 195 7.34 3.34 -3.43
C SER A 195 8.38 2.26 -3.13
N ASP A 196 8.61 1.96 -1.85
CA ASP A 196 9.61 1.01 -1.35
C ASP A 196 9.01 -0.06 -0.44
N GLY A 197 7.71 -0.27 -0.58
CA GLY A 197 6.92 -1.20 0.23
C GLY A 197 7.45 -2.64 0.24
N ASP A 198 8.02 -3.12 -0.86
CA ASP A 198 8.56 -4.49 -0.99
C ASP A 198 9.55 -4.86 0.13
N ARG A 199 10.34 -3.89 0.63
CA ARG A 199 11.30 -4.08 1.73
C ARG A 199 10.62 -4.40 3.06
N PHE A 200 9.35 -4.04 3.21
CA PHE A 200 8.54 -4.20 4.42
C PHE A 200 7.55 -5.35 4.31
N ARG A 201 7.69 -6.23 3.31
CA ARG A 201 6.83 -7.42 3.18
C ARG A 201 6.88 -8.34 4.41
N TYR A 202 8.03 -8.42 5.05
CA TYR A 202 8.27 -9.24 6.23
C TYR A 202 8.90 -8.37 7.31
N LEU A 203 8.31 -8.37 8.51
CA LEU A 203 8.91 -7.77 9.69
C LEU A 203 9.72 -8.83 10.43
N SER A 204 11.04 -8.76 10.32
CA SER A 204 11.94 -9.67 11.03
C SER A 204 11.91 -9.44 12.54
N VAL A 205 11.84 -10.52 13.31
CA VAL A 205 11.87 -10.46 14.78
C VAL A 205 12.91 -11.46 15.28
N ASN A 206 14.13 -10.97 15.49
CA ASN A 206 15.27 -11.84 15.84
C ASN A 206 15.18 -12.43 17.25
N ASN A 207 14.44 -11.79 18.15
CA ASN A 207 14.18 -12.30 19.50
C ASN A 207 12.97 -13.24 19.49
N GLU A 208 13.19 -14.53 19.75
CA GLU A 208 12.14 -15.53 19.76
C GLU A 208 11.08 -15.29 20.83
N GLU A 209 11.44 -14.75 21.99
CA GLU A 209 10.47 -14.41 23.05
C GLU A 209 9.53 -13.29 22.60
N ALA A 210 10.07 -12.27 21.92
CA ALA A 210 9.27 -11.20 21.33
C ALA A 210 8.34 -11.75 20.24
N ALA A 211 8.83 -12.66 19.38
CA ALA A 211 8.01 -13.31 18.37
C ALA A 211 6.89 -14.14 19.00
N ARG A 212 7.17 -14.90 20.07
CA ARG A 212 6.15 -15.66 20.83
C ARG A 212 5.09 -14.74 21.43
N ASN A 213 5.47 -13.58 21.97
CA ASN A 213 4.52 -12.61 22.51
C ASN A 213 3.61 -12.05 21.41
N ILE A 214 4.18 -11.61 20.28
CA ILE A 214 3.41 -11.09 19.14
C ILE A 214 2.44 -12.16 18.59
N GLU A 215 2.90 -13.40 18.43
CA GLU A 215 2.07 -14.50 17.93
C GLU A 215 0.95 -14.85 18.93
N ALA A 216 1.22 -14.81 20.24
CA ALA A 216 0.20 -15.01 21.27
C ALA A 216 -0.87 -13.90 21.26
N MET A 217 -0.46 -12.64 21.09
CA MET A 217 -1.36 -11.50 20.91
C MET A 217 -2.28 -11.69 19.70
N ARG A 218 -1.68 -12.05 18.55
CA ARG A 218 -2.40 -12.34 17.31
C ARG A 218 -3.41 -13.48 17.48
N ALA A 219 -2.99 -14.60 18.09
CA ALA A 219 -3.83 -15.78 18.29
C ALA A 219 -5.02 -15.53 19.22
N ARG A 220 -4.88 -14.61 20.19
CA ARG A 220 -5.94 -14.23 21.13
C ARG A 220 -6.92 -13.17 20.58
N GLY A 221 -6.81 -12.81 19.30
CA GLY A 221 -7.65 -11.78 18.68
C GLY A 221 -7.32 -10.35 19.14
N ASN A 222 -6.13 -10.15 19.72
CA ASN A 222 -5.65 -8.88 20.22
C ASN A 222 -4.31 -8.49 19.57
N PRO A 223 -4.23 -8.47 18.22
CA PRO A 223 -2.96 -8.24 17.55
C PRO A 223 -2.40 -6.84 17.90
N PRO A 224 -1.08 -6.68 17.88
CA PRO A 224 -0.46 -5.37 18.00
C PRO A 224 -0.88 -4.45 16.85
N THR A 225 -0.73 -3.14 17.06
CA THR A 225 -0.93 -2.13 16.01
C THR A 225 0.38 -1.89 15.29
N LEU A 226 0.36 -1.74 13.97
CA LEU A 226 1.53 -1.31 13.22
C LEU A 226 1.47 0.19 13.01
N VAL A 227 2.50 0.89 13.45
CA VAL A 227 2.72 2.30 13.12
C VAL A 227 3.66 2.35 11.93
N VAL A 228 3.20 2.93 10.82
CA VAL A 228 3.99 3.17 9.63
C VAL A 228 4.37 4.64 9.61
N TYR A 229 5.67 4.91 9.65
CA TYR A 229 6.26 6.23 9.51
C TYR A 229 6.67 6.39 8.06
N GLY A 230 6.19 7.45 7.40
CA GLY A 230 6.42 7.67 5.99
C GLY A 230 6.78 9.11 5.65
N TYR A 231 7.28 9.28 4.44
CA TYR A 231 7.60 10.56 3.83
C TYR A 231 6.87 10.66 2.48
N THR A 232 6.02 11.67 2.31
CA THR A 232 5.31 11.88 1.04
C THR A 232 6.30 12.32 -0.03
N GLN A 233 6.25 11.73 -1.23
CA GLN A 233 7.26 11.92 -2.28
C GLN A 233 6.73 12.67 -3.51
N ALA A 234 5.58 12.22 -4.02
CA ALA A 234 4.97 12.74 -5.24
C ALA A 234 3.47 12.44 -5.30
N SER A 235 2.73 13.17 -6.13
CA SER A 235 1.37 12.79 -6.54
C SER A 235 1.41 11.79 -7.70
N ASP A 236 0.55 10.78 -7.66
CA ASP A 236 0.16 9.95 -8.80
C ASP A 236 -1.21 10.43 -9.30
N MET A 237 -1.18 11.22 -10.37
CA MET A 237 -2.35 11.86 -10.95
C MET A 237 -3.33 10.85 -11.57
N SER A 238 -2.82 9.72 -12.07
CA SER A 238 -3.64 8.69 -12.71
C SER A 238 -4.54 7.97 -11.69
N ASN A 239 -4.07 7.86 -10.45
CA ASN A 239 -4.75 7.08 -9.41
C ASN A 239 -5.32 7.94 -8.27
N LYS A 240 -5.19 9.27 -8.34
CA LYS A 240 -5.46 10.22 -7.24
C LYS A 240 -4.80 9.76 -5.94
N ALA A 241 -3.51 9.40 -6.04
CA ALA A 241 -2.76 8.84 -4.92
C ALA A 241 -1.56 9.72 -4.54
N VAL A 242 -1.21 9.71 -3.27
CA VAL A 242 0.08 10.18 -2.77
C VAL A 242 1.02 8.98 -2.73
N LYS A 243 2.14 9.09 -3.44
CA LYS A 243 3.23 8.12 -3.35
C LYS A 243 4.13 8.52 -2.18
N ALA A 244 4.40 7.58 -1.30
CA ALA A 244 5.23 7.79 -0.11
C ALA A 244 6.34 6.76 0.00
N GLN A 245 7.43 7.14 0.67
CA GLN A 245 8.44 6.21 1.15
C GLN A 245 8.06 5.75 2.55
N ILE A 246 8.21 4.46 2.87
CA ILE A 246 8.20 3.98 4.25
C ILE A 246 9.59 4.25 4.86
N VAL A 247 9.64 5.07 5.90
CA VAL A 247 10.88 5.40 6.62
C VAL A 247 11.13 4.39 7.74
N LYS A 248 10.08 4.00 8.45
CA LYS A 248 10.13 3.03 9.55
C LYS A 248 8.78 2.36 9.74
N VAL A 249 8.78 1.13 10.20
CA VAL A 249 7.60 0.48 10.77
C VAL A 249 7.88 0.03 12.21
N ALA A 250 6.86 0.09 13.06
CA ALA A 250 6.94 -0.42 14.42
C ALA A 250 5.64 -1.13 14.81
N LEU A 251 5.74 -2.35 15.34
CA LEU A 251 4.64 -2.97 16.06
C LEU A 251 4.61 -2.47 17.48
N VAL A 252 3.44 -1.98 17.91
CA VAL A 252 3.21 -1.49 19.26
C VAL A 252 2.08 -2.26 19.93
N ASP A 253 2.20 -2.48 21.23
CA ASP A 253 1.10 -2.98 22.05
C ASP A 253 0.05 -1.88 22.31
N ARG A 254 -0.97 -2.19 23.11
CA ARG A 254 -2.05 -1.23 23.44
C ARG A 254 -1.59 -0.08 24.32
N GLN A 255 -0.50 -0.26 25.03
CA GLN A 255 0.13 0.73 25.89
C GLN A 255 1.09 1.63 25.11
N GLY A 256 1.39 1.28 23.86
CA GLY A 256 2.30 2.01 22.99
C GLY A 256 3.76 1.54 23.09
N ASN A 257 4.03 0.43 23.79
CA ASN A 257 5.38 -0.14 23.85
C ASN A 257 5.74 -0.78 22.51
N VAL A 258 6.96 -0.52 22.03
CA VAL A 258 7.48 -1.13 20.80
C VAL A 258 7.84 -2.59 21.06
N LEU A 259 7.25 -3.49 20.26
CA LEU A 259 7.47 -4.93 20.31
C LEU A 259 8.50 -5.38 19.25
N ALA A 260 8.51 -4.72 18.09
CA ALA A 260 9.45 -4.93 16.99
C ALA A 260 9.45 -3.70 16.07
N GLU A 261 10.57 -3.40 15.44
CA GLU A 261 10.67 -2.31 14.45
C GLU A 261 11.66 -2.64 13.32
N GLN A 262 11.50 -1.95 12.19
CA GLN A 262 12.35 -2.07 11.00
C GLN A 262 12.41 -0.74 10.24
N GLN A 263 13.58 -0.43 9.66
CA GLN A 263 13.88 0.77 8.86
C GLN A 263 14.54 0.36 7.51
#